data_AF-A0A353X5M0-F1
#
_entry.id   AF-A0A353X5M0-F1
#
_cell.length_a   1.000
_cell.length_b   1.000
_cell.length_c   1.000
_cell.angle_alpha   90.00
_cell.angle_beta   90.00
_cell.angle_gamma   90.00
#
_symmetry.space_group_name_H-M   'P 1'
#
loop_
_entity.id
_entity.type
_entity.pdbx_description
1 polymer ?
#
loop_
_entity_poly.entity_id
_entity_poly.type
_entity_poly.pdbx_seq_one_letter_code
_entity_poly.pdbx_strand_id
1 'polypeptide(L)'
;MRALKSRAKPYKVSDTHGLFVLVTPAEAKLWRYKYKFHRPGQDGPKEYLMALGDFDDGRGVTLAEARRRRDAARALVKQGVDPVAARANARATQRAEAENTFAKVALRWLDGRRGAINARTYTAKRARLEAYVFPAF
;
A
#
# COMPACT_ATOMS: atom_id res chain seq x y z
N MET A 1 -20.29 12.43 11.25
CA MET A 1 -20.20 12.15 9.80
C MET A 1 -20.96 10.88 9.37
N ARG A 2 -22.07 10.49 10.03
CA ARG A 2 -22.70 9.17 9.80
C ARG A 2 -23.75 9.12 8.69
N ALA A 3 -24.16 10.25 8.11
CA ALA A 3 -25.21 10.32 7.08
C ALA A 3 -24.77 11.03 5.80
N LEU A 4 -23.59 10.69 5.26
CA LEU A 4 -23.17 11.19 3.96
C LEU A 4 -23.87 10.39 2.85
N LYS A 5 -24.79 11.04 2.13
CA LYS A 5 -25.50 10.46 0.98
C LYS A 5 -24.79 10.81 -0.32
N SER A 6 -24.79 9.91 -1.29
CA SER A 6 -24.34 10.20 -2.65
C SER A 6 -25.15 11.35 -3.26
N ARG A 7 -24.52 12.07 -4.19
CA ARG A 7 -25.15 13.10 -5.01
C ARG A 7 -24.79 12.83 -6.47
N ALA A 8 -25.51 13.45 -7.39
CA ALA A 8 -25.25 13.35 -8.83
C ALA A 8 -23.82 13.75 -9.23
N LYS A 9 -23.14 14.58 -8.42
CA LYS A 9 -21.75 14.98 -8.62
C LYS A 9 -20.90 14.64 -7.39
N PRO A 10 -19.62 14.23 -7.57
CA PRO A 10 -18.71 14.04 -6.46
C PRO A 10 -18.58 15.32 -5.62
N TYR A 11 -18.60 15.18 -4.30
CA TYR A 11 -18.42 16.31 -3.39
C TYR A 11 -17.48 15.98 -2.24
N LYS A 12 -16.89 17.02 -1.67
CA LYS A 12 -15.91 16.92 -0.58
C LYS A 12 -16.57 17.31 0.73
N VAL A 13 -16.33 16.52 1.76
CA VAL A 13 -16.71 16.81 3.14
C VAL A 13 -15.42 17.00 3.92
N SER A 14 -15.06 18.26 4.16
CA SER A 14 -13.84 18.61 4.86
C SER A 14 -13.91 18.21 6.34
N ASP A 15 -12.79 17.70 6.83
CA ASP A 15 -12.48 17.62 8.26
C ASP A 15 -11.42 18.70 8.57
N THR A 16 -10.28 18.32 9.14
CA THR A 16 -9.25 19.22 9.65
C THR A 16 -7.89 18.96 9.00
N HIS A 17 -7.08 20.00 8.88
CA HIS A 17 -5.72 19.92 8.32
C HIS A 17 -5.66 19.25 6.94
N GLY A 18 -6.57 19.59 6.04
CA GLY A 18 -6.57 19.04 4.67
C GLY A 18 -7.10 17.61 4.56
N LEU A 19 -7.56 16.99 5.64
CA LEU A 19 -8.31 15.74 5.59
C LEU A 19 -9.75 16.01 5.13
N PHE A 20 -10.25 15.18 4.23
CA PHE A 20 -11.64 15.24 3.78
C PHE A 20 -12.12 13.87 3.30
N VAL A 21 -13.44 13.68 3.32
CA VAL A 21 -14.10 12.56 2.65
C VAL A 21 -14.51 13.02 1.25
N LEU A 22 -14.10 12.27 0.23
CA LEU A 22 -14.65 12.39 -1.11
C LEU A 22 -15.82 11.41 -1.24
N VAL A 23 -17.03 11.94 -1.39
CA VAL A 23 -18.23 11.15 -1.65
C VAL A 23 -18.45 11.11 -3.15
N THR A 24 -18.44 9.92 -3.74
CA THR A 24 -18.69 9.73 -5.17
C THR A 24 -20.18 9.47 -5.44
N PRO A 25 -20.65 9.65 -6.69
CA PRO A 25 -22.00 9.27 -7.08
C PRO A 25 -22.29 7.78 -6.90
N ALA A 26 -21.26 6.93 -6.97
CA ALA A 26 -21.35 5.48 -6.73
C ALA A 26 -21.36 5.11 -5.23
N GLU A 27 -21.76 6.04 -4.35
CA GLU A 27 -21.80 5.89 -2.89
C GLU A 27 -20.48 5.56 -2.19
N ALA A 28 -19.36 5.49 -2.92
CA ALA A 28 -18.05 5.31 -2.32
C ALA A 28 -17.66 6.57 -1.53
N LYS A 29 -17.22 6.37 -0.30
CA LYS A 29 -16.74 7.41 0.60
C LYS A 29 -15.26 7.18 0.80
N LEU A 30 -14.43 8.10 0.33
CA LEU A 30 -12.98 7.91 0.28
C LEU A 30 -12.29 8.93 1.17
N TRP A 31 -11.48 8.49 2.13
CA TRP A 31 -10.61 9.39 2.86
C TRP A 31 -9.47 9.87 1.99
N ARG A 32 -9.35 11.19 1.88
CA ARG A 32 -8.30 11.87 1.15
C ARG A 32 -7.64 12.90 2.04
N TYR A 33 -6.33 13.00 1.92
CA TYR A 33 -5.53 14.02 2.59
C TYR A 33 -4.86 14.92 1.55
N LYS A 34 -5.18 16.22 1.61
CA LYS A 34 -4.55 17.26 0.80
C LYS A 34 -3.38 17.86 1.55
N TYR A 35 -2.21 17.88 0.91
CA TYR A 35 -0.99 18.46 1.45
C TYR A 35 -0.25 19.26 0.38
N LYS A 36 0.66 20.13 0.81
CA LYS A 36 1.60 20.83 -0.06
C LYS A 36 2.99 20.24 0.13
N PHE A 37 3.71 20.03 -0.96
CA PHE A 37 5.05 19.46 -0.91
C PHE A 37 5.89 20.01 -2.05
N HIS A 38 7.18 20.21 -1.79
CA HIS A 38 8.16 20.61 -2.79
C HIS A 38 8.91 19.37 -3.26
N ARG A 39 8.61 18.90 -4.48
CA ARG A 39 9.35 17.77 -5.07
C ARG A 39 10.63 18.27 -5.76
N PRO A 40 11.69 17.44 -5.82
CA PRO A 40 12.86 17.75 -6.62
C PRO A 40 12.47 18.11 -8.06
N GLY A 41 13.09 19.17 -8.61
CA GLY A 41 12.80 19.67 -9.96
C GLY A 41 11.54 20.52 -10.09
N GLN A 42 10.97 21.02 -8.98
CA GLN A 42 9.86 21.97 -9.02
C GLN A 42 10.29 23.34 -8.52
N ASP A 43 9.71 24.39 -9.09
CA ASP A 43 9.98 25.78 -8.72
C ASP A 43 9.34 26.19 -7.38
N GLY A 44 8.52 25.32 -6.77
CA GLY A 44 7.88 25.60 -5.49
C GLY A 44 6.96 24.48 -5.00
N PRO A 45 6.35 24.65 -3.81
CA PRO A 45 5.47 23.64 -3.22
C PRO A 45 4.14 23.54 -3.99
N LYS A 46 3.83 22.34 -4.48
CA LYS A 46 2.56 22.03 -5.18
C LYS A 46 1.59 21.28 -4.28
N GLU A 47 0.29 21.39 -4.57
CA GLU A 47 -0.74 20.62 -3.87
C GLU A 47 -0.80 19.17 -4.37
N TYR A 48 -0.91 18.24 -3.43
CA TYR A 48 -0.98 16.81 -3.66
C TYR A 48 -2.12 16.18 -2.86
N LEU A 49 -2.60 15.03 -3.34
CA LEU A 49 -3.64 14.24 -2.71
C LEU A 49 -3.14 12.83 -2.39
N MET A 50 -3.24 12.45 -1.12
CA MET A 50 -2.98 11.10 -0.65
C MET A 50 -4.30 10.40 -0.34
N ALA A 51 -4.52 9.22 -0.93
CA ALA A 51 -5.62 8.34 -0.52
C ALA A 51 -5.29 7.69 0.83
N LEU A 52 -6.18 7.76 1.81
CA LEU A 52 -5.98 7.17 3.14
C LEU A 52 -6.82 5.89 3.37
N GLY A 53 -7.77 5.60 2.48
CA GLY A 53 -8.59 4.40 2.48
C GLY A 53 -10.07 4.72 2.32
N ASP A 54 -10.89 3.68 2.30
CA ASP A 54 -12.34 3.82 2.19
C ASP A 54 -12.94 4.08 3.58
N PHE A 55 -13.87 5.02 3.65
CA PHE A 55 -14.68 5.27 4.84
C PHE A 55 -15.82 4.26 4.87
N ASP A 56 -15.83 3.43 5.89
CA ASP A 56 -16.94 2.53 6.21
C ASP A 56 -17.06 2.44 7.74
N ASP A 57 -18.30 2.57 8.25
CA ASP A 57 -18.63 2.70 9.69
C ASP A 57 -18.50 1.36 10.44
N GLY A 58 -18.01 0.29 9.78
CA GLY A 58 -17.81 -1.05 10.37
C GLY A 58 -16.56 -1.82 9.95
N ARG A 59 -16.09 -1.72 8.70
CA ARG A 59 -14.90 -2.46 8.21
C ARG A 59 -13.83 -1.58 7.56
N GLY A 60 -14.12 -0.31 7.37
CA GLY A 60 -13.23 0.63 6.71
C GLY A 60 -12.39 1.45 7.68
N VAL A 61 -11.84 2.54 7.15
CA VAL A 61 -11.06 3.49 7.93
C VAL A 61 -12.02 4.38 8.70
N THR A 62 -11.98 4.25 10.02
CA THR A 62 -12.72 5.14 10.94
C THR A 62 -12.15 6.57 10.90
N LEU A 63 -12.91 7.55 11.40
CA LEU A 63 -12.42 8.93 11.49
C LEU A 63 -11.14 9.04 12.34
N ALA A 64 -11.07 8.31 13.45
CA ALA A 64 -9.89 8.31 14.32
C ALA A 64 -8.66 7.77 13.58
N GLU A 65 -8.81 6.66 12.86
CA GLU A 65 -7.74 6.08 12.07
C GLU A 65 -7.32 7.00 10.91
N ALA A 66 -8.28 7.64 10.24
CA ALA A 66 -8.00 8.63 9.19
C ALA A 66 -7.16 9.80 9.72
N ARG A 67 -7.48 10.31 10.91
CA ARG A 67 -6.71 11.37 11.59
C ARG A 67 -5.30 10.88 11.96
N ARG A 68 -5.15 9.67 12.49
CA ARG A 68 -3.83 9.07 12.78
C ARG A 68 -2.97 8.96 11.52
N ARG A 69 -3.53 8.43 10.42
CA ARG A 69 -2.82 8.30 9.13
C ARG A 69 -2.45 9.66 8.55
N ARG A 70 -3.33 10.65 8.67
CA ARG A 70 -3.05 12.04 8.28
C ARG A 70 -1.87 12.59 9.07
N ASP A 71 -1.85 12.42 10.39
CA ASP A 71 -0.80 12.99 11.25
C ASP A 71 0.55 12.35 10.97
N ALA A 72 0.59 11.04 10.71
CA ALA A 72 1.79 10.35 10.22
C ALA A 72 2.26 10.91 8.87
N ALA A 73 1.34 11.08 7.90
CA ALA A 73 1.68 11.67 6.60
C ALA A 73 2.17 13.12 6.73
N ARG A 74 1.57 13.91 7.63
CA ARG A 74 1.97 15.30 7.90
C ARG A 74 3.35 15.37 8.54
N ALA A 75 3.71 14.43 9.42
CA ALA A 75 5.05 14.33 9.99
C ALA A 75 6.11 14.10 8.89
N LEU A 76 5.84 13.20 7.94
CA LEU A 76 6.72 12.97 6.78
C LEU A 76 6.90 14.24 5.94
N VAL A 77 5.82 14.96 5.63
CA VAL A 77 5.89 16.23 4.90
C VAL A 77 6.79 17.25 5.62
N LYS A 78 6.67 17.36 6.96
CA LYS A 78 7.52 18.26 7.76
C LYS A 78 9.00 17.86 7.73
N GLN A 79 9.30 16.57 7.56
CA GLN A 79 10.65 16.04 7.41
C GLN A 79 11.18 16.20 5.97
N GLY A 80 10.42 16.80 5.06
CA GLY A 80 10.82 16.91 3.65
C GLY A 80 10.70 15.59 2.88
N VAL A 81 9.89 14.64 3.35
CA VAL A 81 9.64 13.36 2.69
C VAL A 81 8.23 13.35 2.09
N ASP A 82 8.11 12.96 0.81
CA ASP A 82 6.80 12.78 0.17
C ASP A 82 6.09 11.53 0.74
N PRO A 83 4.95 11.67 1.43
CA PRO A 83 4.24 10.53 2.03
C PRO A 83 3.76 9.49 1.02
N VAL A 84 3.44 9.92 -0.22
CA VAL A 84 2.99 9.00 -1.27
C VAL A 84 4.15 8.16 -1.76
N ALA A 85 5.33 8.76 -1.95
CA ALA A 85 6.54 8.06 -2.35
C ALA A 85 7.02 7.11 -1.24
N ALA A 86 7.04 7.57 0.01
CA ALA A 86 7.41 6.74 1.16
C ALA A 86 6.53 5.47 1.26
N ARG A 87 5.21 5.63 1.06
CA ARG A 87 4.28 4.48 1.05
C ARG A 87 4.51 3.55 -0.14
N ALA A 88 4.81 4.09 -1.32
CA ALA A 88 5.11 3.28 -2.50
C ALA A 88 6.39 2.45 -2.28
N ASN A 89 7.44 3.08 -1.75
CA ASN A 89 8.70 2.42 -1.44
C ASN A 89 8.51 1.32 -0.39
N ALA A 90 7.81 1.59 0.71
CA ALA A 90 7.53 0.57 1.72
C ALA A 90 6.78 -0.64 1.14
N ARG A 91 5.82 -0.43 0.24
CA ARG A 91 5.12 -1.52 -0.47
C ARG A 91 6.05 -2.27 -1.42
N ALA A 92 6.94 -1.58 -2.13
CA ALA A 92 7.92 -2.21 -3.01
C ALA A 92 8.91 -3.05 -2.21
N THR A 93 9.41 -2.55 -1.09
CA THR A 93 10.28 -3.30 -0.17
C THR A 93 9.59 -4.55 0.37
N GLN A 94 8.34 -4.43 0.87
CA GLN A 94 7.57 -5.60 1.34
C GLN A 94 7.35 -6.64 0.23
N ARG A 95 7.09 -6.20 -1.01
CA ARG A 95 6.97 -7.12 -2.16
C ARG A 95 8.30 -7.79 -2.47
N ALA A 96 9.39 -7.03 -2.50
CA ALA A 96 10.72 -7.54 -2.74
C ALA A 96 11.14 -8.53 -1.64
N GLU A 97 10.84 -8.27 -0.37
CA GLU A 97 11.07 -9.20 0.75
C GLU A 97 10.22 -10.48 0.59
N ALA A 98 8.95 -10.34 0.23
CA ALA A 98 8.07 -11.48 -0.04
C ALA A 98 8.48 -12.27 -1.30
N GLU A 99 9.19 -11.65 -2.24
CA GLU A 99 9.77 -12.28 -3.44
C GLU A 99 11.14 -12.91 -3.16
N ASN A 100 11.93 -12.33 -2.26
CA ASN A 100 13.25 -12.79 -1.85
C ASN A 100 13.18 -13.74 -0.64
N THR A 101 12.08 -14.47 -0.47
CA THR A 101 12.04 -15.55 0.51
C THR A 101 12.96 -16.68 0.05
N PHE A 102 13.65 -17.33 1.00
CA PHE A 102 14.50 -18.49 0.71
C PHE A 102 13.75 -19.52 -0.16
N ALA A 103 12.45 -19.71 0.11
CA ALA A 103 11.61 -20.60 -0.66
C ALA A 103 11.54 -20.25 -2.15
N LYS A 104 11.27 -18.99 -2.50
CA LYS A 104 11.22 -18.55 -3.90
C LYS A 104 12.59 -18.61 -4.58
N VAL A 105 13.66 -18.25 -3.86
CA VAL A 105 15.03 -18.31 -4.40
C VAL A 105 15.44 -19.76 -4.66
N ALA A 106 15.17 -20.68 -3.73
CA ALA A 106 15.49 -22.11 -3.86
C ALA A 106 14.69 -22.78 -4.99
N LEU A 107 13.40 -22.45 -5.14
CA LEU A 107 12.57 -22.94 -6.25
C LEU A 107 13.07 -22.41 -7.60
N ARG A 108 13.38 -21.10 -7.70
CA ARG A 108 13.92 -20.49 -8.93
C ARG A 108 15.25 -21.14 -9.33
N TRP A 109 16.13 -21.40 -8.36
CA TRP A 109 17.39 -22.11 -8.60
C TRP A 109 17.15 -23.55 -9.10
N LEU A 110 16.20 -24.26 -8.49
CA LEU A 110 15.87 -25.63 -8.89
C LEU A 110 15.27 -25.68 -10.30
N ASP A 111 14.43 -24.71 -10.66
CA ASP A 111 13.86 -24.57 -11.99
C ASP A 111 14.92 -24.26 -13.06
N GLY A 112 15.89 -23.39 -12.76
CA GLY A 112 17.03 -23.14 -13.64
C GLY A 112 17.88 -24.40 -13.90
N ARG A 113 17.83 -25.39 -13.00
CA ARG A 113 18.52 -26.67 -13.15
C ARG A 113 17.70 -27.75 -13.84
N ARG A 114 16.45 -27.49 -14.21
CA ARG A 114 15.53 -28.50 -14.78
C ARG A 114 16.09 -29.18 -16.03
N GLY A 115 16.89 -28.49 -16.84
CA GLY A 115 17.55 -29.08 -18.02
C GLY A 115 18.78 -29.95 -17.70
N ALA A 116 19.37 -29.81 -16.51
CA ALA A 116 20.59 -30.52 -16.09
C ALA A 116 20.31 -31.69 -15.12
N ILE A 117 19.07 -31.85 -14.66
CA ILE A 117 18.67 -32.92 -13.74
C ILE A 117 17.47 -33.67 -14.29
N ASN A 118 17.43 -34.99 -14.08
CA ASN A 118 16.27 -35.78 -14.49
C ASN A 118 15.00 -35.40 -13.69
N ALA A 119 13.83 -35.65 -14.29
CA ALA A 119 12.54 -35.25 -13.72
C ALA A 119 12.29 -35.83 -12.32
N ARG A 120 12.69 -37.08 -12.07
CA ARG A 120 12.55 -37.72 -10.74
C ARG A 120 13.36 -37.01 -9.67
N THR A 121 14.59 -36.59 -10.00
CA THR A 121 15.48 -35.86 -9.10
C THR A 121 14.98 -34.45 -8.85
N TYR A 122 14.42 -33.79 -9.87
CA TYR A 122 13.75 -32.49 -9.72
C TYR A 122 12.61 -32.60 -8.70
N THR A 123 11.69 -33.55 -8.89
CA THR A 123 10.53 -33.73 -8.00
C THR A 123 10.95 -34.07 -6.58
N ALA A 124 11.94 -34.95 -6.39
CA ALA A 124 12.43 -35.31 -5.06
C ALA A 124 13.12 -34.13 -4.34
N LYS A 125 13.92 -33.33 -5.06
CA LYS A 125 14.55 -32.13 -4.48
C LYS A 125 13.52 -31.07 -4.11
N ARG A 126 12.50 -30.88 -4.95
CA ARG A 126 11.40 -29.96 -4.68
C ARG A 126 10.60 -30.37 -3.43
N ALA A 127 10.18 -31.64 -3.36
CA ALA A 127 9.43 -32.16 -2.22
C ALA A 127 10.20 -32.04 -0.90
N ARG A 128 11.53 -32.23 -0.91
CA ARG A 128 12.38 -32.03 0.28
C ARG A 128 12.49 -30.57 0.70
N LEU A 129 12.62 -29.66 -0.26
CA LEU A 129 12.63 -28.22 0.03
C LEU A 129 11.29 -27.78 0.66
N GLU A 130 10.17 -28.25 0.10
CA GLU A 130 8.82 -27.98 0.62
C GLU A 130 8.59 -28.59 2.01
N ALA A 131 9.08 -29.81 2.28
CA ALA A 131 8.83 -30.51 3.54
C ALA A 131 9.75 -30.08 4.71
N TYR A 132 11.00 -29.70 4.45
CA TYR A 132 12.02 -29.53 5.50
C TYR A 132 12.65 -28.14 5.55
N VAL A 133 12.47 -27.31 4.53
CA VAL A 133 13.22 -26.06 4.40
C VAL A 133 12.30 -24.84 4.28
N PHE A 134 11.10 -25.00 3.73
CA PHE A 134 10.14 -23.91 3.63
C PHE A 134 9.32 -23.83 4.92
N PRO A 135 9.06 -22.61 5.46
CA PRO A 135 8.20 -22.47 6.62
C PRO A 135 6.79 -22.98 6.29
N ALA A 136 6.21 -23.81 7.16
CA ALA A 136 4.78 -24.07 7.16
C ALA A 136 4.08 -22.83 7.72
N PHE A 137 3.36 -22.10 6.86
CA PHE A 137 2.53 -20.97 7.26
C PHE A 137 1.08 -21.42 7.49
#